data_AF-A0A979G8U0-F1
#
_entry.id   AF-A0A979G8U0-F1
#
_cell.length_a   1.000
_cell.length_b   1.000
_cell.length_c   1.000
_cell.angle_alpha   90.00
_cell.angle_beta   90.00
_cell.angle_gamma   90.00
#
_symmetry.space_group_name_H-M   'P 1'
#
loop_
_entity.id
_entity.type
_entity.pdbx_description
1 polymer ?
#
loop_
_entity_poly.entity_id
_entity_poly.type
_entity_poly.pdbx_seq_one_letter_code
_entity_poly.pdbx_strand_id
1 'polypeptide(L)'
;MKHVSIVLLALTLCATISCRKDVAADGGKDKTVPRAALPQNAFNLWGTCNGHPYLISGTNGICVPVGNCSTDIDAAQQNGGQNATGLQFYGCFKGGSSANSSASEQAVFVCDNVTQWNGNEMGFVKTLNDNVLKGYLQGGGQYIYQTISVNDNGYHTFKCQAKSNNTHQVDFYVDGTYKFTLTNNSGNYYNNWYYFVGTNHWYGGNSPTGQQIEMYNMTTF
;
A
#
# COMPACT_ATOMS: atom_id res chain seq x y z
N MET A 1 46.43 -37.80 -50.23
CA MET A 1 46.45 -36.38 -49.82
C MET A 1 45.35 -36.18 -48.80
N LYS A 2 45.69 -35.53 -47.67
CA LYS A 2 44.89 -35.43 -46.45
C LYS A 2 43.75 -34.41 -46.65
N HIS A 3 42.51 -34.79 -46.36
CA HIS A 3 41.43 -33.83 -46.12
C HIS A 3 40.98 -33.96 -44.67
N VAL A 4 41.48 -33.03 -43.86
CA VAL A 4 41.02 -32.72 -42.51
C VAL A 4 39.98 -31.63 -42.68
N SER A 5 38.72 -31.93 -42.37
CA SER A 5 37.63 -30.95 -42.37
C SER A 5 37.01 -30.88 -40.98
N ILE A 6 37.46 -29.87 -40.24
CA ILE A 6 36.72 -28.95 -39.37
C ILE A 6 35.66 -29.59 -38.47
N VAL A 7 36.04 -29.76 -37.20
CA VAL A 7 35.15 -30.07 -36.08
C VAL A 7 34.23 -28.88 -35.81
N LEU A 8 32.94 -29.17 -35.83
CA LEU A 8 31.81 -28.29 -35.51
C LEU A 8 31.82 -27.99 -34.00
N LEU A 9 32.18 -26.76 -33.59
CA LEU A 9 32.03 -26.31 -32.20
C LEU A 9 30.69 -25.59 -32.05
N ALA A 10 29.62 -26.35 -31.79
CA ALA A 10 28.32 -25.79 -31.40
C ALA A 10 28.39 -25.41 -29.92
N LEU A 11 28.60 -24.12 -29.64
CA LEU A 11 28.56 -23.55 -28.30
C LEU A 11 27.09 -23.47 -27.86
N THR A 12 26.59 -24.51 -27.20
CA THR A 12 25.26 -24.52 -26.57
C THR A 12 25.22 -23.50 -25.45
N LEU A 13 24.58 -22.38 -25.75
CA LEU A 13 24.17 -21.33 -24.83
C LEU A 13 23.06 -21.89 -23.92
N CYS A 14 23.42 -22.53 -22.81
CA CYS A 14 22.49 -22.81 -21.72
C CYS A 14 22.14 -21.49 -21.04
N ALA A 15 21.23 -20.73 -21.67
CA ALA A 15 20.53 -19.64 -21.04
C ALA A 15 19.78 -20.24 -19.83
N THR A 16 20.24 -19.88 -18.63
CA THR A 16 19.57 -20.15 -17.38
C THR A 16 18.24 -19.41 -17.39
N ILE A 17 17.21 -20.08 -17.90
CA ILE A 17 15.83 -19.74 -17.62
C ILE A 17 15.67 -19.93 -16.11
N SER A 18 15.91 -18.86 -15.35
CA SER A 18 15.48 -18.77 -13.97
C SER A 18 13.95 -18.81 -14.00
N CYS A 19 13.38 -20.01 -13.96
CA CYS A 19 12.00 -20.22 -13.54
C CYS A 19 11.91 -19.68 -12.11
N ARG A 20 11.62 -18.38 -11.98
CA ARG A 20 10.99 -17.88 -10.77
C ARG A 20 9.66 -18.60 -10.72
N LYS A 21 9.57 -19.58 -9.82
CA LYS A 21 8.30 -20.22 -9.50
C LYS A 21 7.39 -19.11 -9.03
N ASP A 22 6.42 -18.74 -9.86
CA ASP A 22 5.30 -17.92 -9.44
C ASP A 22 4.69 -18.65 -8.25
N VAL A 23 4.87 -18.07 -7.06
CA VAL A 23 4.19 -18.56 -5.87
C VAL A 23 2.74 -18.21 -6.10
N ALA A 24 1.96 -19.21 -6.52
CA ALA A 24 0.52 -19.10 -6.57
C ALA A 24 0.04 -18.61 -5.21
N ALA A 25 -0.87 -17.62 -5.21
CA ALA A 25 -1.52 -17.16 -4.01
C ALA A 25 -2.04 -18.39 -3.24
N ASP A 26 -1.60 -18.51 -1.99
CA ASP A 26 -2.08 -19.56 -1.09
C ASP A 26 -3.58 -19.28 -0.89
N GLY A 27 -4.42 -20.01 -1.62
CA GLY A 27 -5.88 -19.94 -1.53
C GLY A 27 -6.35 -20.56 -0.23
N GLY A 28 -5.87 -20.01 0.90
CA GLY A 28 -6.03 -20.52 2.25
C GLY A 28 -7.45 -21.03 2.48
N LYS A 29 -7.54 -22.18 3.15
CA LYS A 29 -8.81 -22.87 3.42
C LYS A 29 -9.81 -22.01 4.21
N ASP A 30 -9.34 -20.91 4.82
CA ASP A 30 -10.14 -19.90 5.47
C ASP A 30 -10.32 -18.70 4.53
N LYS A 31 -11.49 -18.62 3.86
CA LYS A 31 -11.87 -17.40 3.14
C LYS A 31 -12.08 -16.29 4.17
N THR A 32 -11.17 -15.31 4.24
CA THR A 32 -11.42 -14.10 5.03
C THR A 32 -12.63 -13.37 4.45
N VAL A 33 -13.64 -13.15 5.29
CA VAL A 33 -14.91 -12.54 4.89
C VAL A 33 -14.80 -11.03 5.08
N PRO A 34 -15.09 -10.21 4.06
CA PRO A 34 -15.12 -8.77 4.24
C PRO A 34 -16.13 -8.40 5.33
N ARG A 35 -15.74 -7.51 6.24
CA ARG A 35 -16.68 -6.87 7.16
C ARG A 35 -17.55 -5.88 6.40
N ALA A 36 -18.56 -5.33 7.07
CA ALA A 36 -19.33 -4.23 6.51
C ALA A 36 -18.40 -3.08 6.10
N ALA A 37 -18.70 -2.44 4.97
CA ALA A 37 -17.96 -1.26 4.54
C ALA A 37 -18.01 -0.17 5.62
N LEU A 38 -16.87 0.45 5.88
CA LEU A 38 -16.74 1.56 6.80
C LEU A 38 -17.37 2.82 6.18
N PRO A 39 -18.46 3.36 6.75
CA PRO A 39 -19.07 4.59 6.26
C PRO A 39 -18.20 5.81 6.58
N GLN A 40 -18.41 6.91 5.86
CA GLN A 40 -17.72 8.18 6.08
C GLN A 40 -17.75 8.67 7.54
N ASN A 41 -18.88 8.51 8.22
CA ASN A 41 -19.03 8.93 9.62
C ASN A 41 -18.30 8.03 10.63
N ALA A 42 -17.67 6.94 10.16
CA ALA A 42 -16.77 6.13 10.98
C ALA A 42 -15.36 6.75 11.09
N PHE A 43 -15.10 7.89 10.45
CA PHE A 43 -13.78 8.54 10.43
C PHE A 43 -13.79 9.92 11.08
N ASN A 44 -12.70 10.23 11.77
CA ASN A 44 -12.32 11.54 12.25
C ASN A 44 -11.38 12.14 11.22
N LEU A 45 -11.71 13.33 10.75
CA LEU A 45 -10.92 14.08 9.79
C LEU A 45 -10.14 15.15 10.55
N TRP A 46 -8.83 15.18 10.38
CA TRP A 46 -7.98 16.16 11.03
C TRP A 46 -6.77 16.47 10.15
N GLY A 47 -6.13 17.61 10.42
CA GLY A 47 -4.92 18.04 9.74
C GLY A 47 -4.05 18.88 10.66
N THR A 48 -2.75 18.94 10.39
CA THR A 48 -1.82 19.82 11.10
C THR A 48 -1.71 21.20 10.45
N CYS A 49 -2.22 21.36 9.23
CA CYS A 49 -2.13 22.61 8.47
C CYS A 49 -3.35 22.82 7.54
N ASN A 50 -3.14 23.48 6.39
CA ASN A 50 -4.21 23.97 5.50
C ASN A 50 -4.82 22.89 4.60
N GLY A 51 -4.21 21.70 4.51
CA GLY A 51 -4.90 20.55 3.96
C GLY A 51 -6.03 20.15 4.91
N HIS A 52 -7.24 19.96 4.39
CA HIS A 52 -8.34 19.48 5.21
C HIS A 52 -8.98 18.31 4.50
N PRO A 53 -8.90 17.09 5.07
CA PRO A 53 -9.65 15.96 4.56
C PRO A 53 -11.13 16.28 4.60
N TYR A 54 -11.86 15.80 3.60
CA TYR A 54 -13.29 16.08 3.48
C TYR A 54 -14.06 14.88 2.94
N LEU A 55 -15.34 14.83 3.31
CA LEU A 55 -16.28 13.84 2.80
C LEU A 55 -16.67 14.20 1.37
N ILE A 56 -16.57 13.24 0.45
CA ILE A 56 -16.95 13.44 -0.95
C ILE A 56 -18.47 13.35 -1.04
N SER A 57 -19.11 14.51 -1.23
CA SER A 57 -20.57 14.66 -1.26
C SER A 57 -21.24 13.72 -2.26
N GLY A 58 -22.36 13.12 -1.86
CA GLY A 58 -23.14 12.20 -2.70
C GLY A 58 -22.53 10.81 -2.89
N THR A 59 -21.43 10.51 -2.18
CA THR A 59 -20.73 9.22 -2.24
C THR A 59 -20.43 8.70 -0.83
N ASN A 60 -19.80 7.52 -0.73
CA ASN A 60 -19.22 7.01 0.51
C ASN A 60 -17.71 7.30 0.63
N GLY A 61 -17.17 8.23 -0.17
CA GLY A 61 -15.75 8.46 -0.30
C GLY A 61 -15.17 9.53 0.62
N ILE A 62 -13.90 9.43 0.98
CA ILE A 62 -13.16 10.46 1.70
C ILE A 62 -11.99 10.90 0.83
N CYS A 63 -11.79 12.22 0.74
CA CYS A 63 -10.62 12.82 0.11
C CYS A 63 -9.63 13.25 1.20
N VAL A 64 -8.36 12.91 1.03
CA VAL A 64 -7.25 13.38 1.86
C VAL A 64 -6.29 14.15 0.94
N PRO A 65 -6.40 15.48 0.85
CA PRO A 65 -5.49 16.28 0.03
C PRO A 65 -4.09 16.30 0.63
N VAL A 66 -3.07 16.58 -0.18
CA VAL A 66 -1.73 16.94 0.32
C VAL A 66 -1.69 18.44 0.49
N GLY A 67 -1.62 18.91 1.72
CA GLY A 67 -1.48 20.35 1.97
C GLY A 67 -0.07 20.88 1.69
N ASN A 68 0.09 22.20 1.80
CA ASN A 68 1.19 22.93 1.16
C ASN A 68 2.26 23.48 2.12
N CYS A 69 2.19 23.16 3.41
CA CYS A 69 3.14 23.67 4.40
C CYS A 69 4.14 22.59 4.81
N SER A 70 5.34 23.00 5.22
CA SER A 70 6.37 22.04 5.67
C SER A 70 5.83 21.28 6.88
N THR A 71 5.90 19.95 6.85
CA THR A 71 5.38 19.00 7.84
C THR A 71 3.84 18.92 7.92
N ASP A 72 3.16 19.13 6.79
CA ASP A 72 1.72 18.91 6.73
C ASP A 72 1.39 17.42 6.88
N ILE A 73 0.37 17.14 7.69
CA ILE A 73 -0.20 15.83 7.91
C ILE A 73 -1.71 16.01 7.90
N ASP A 74 -2.37 15.48 6.87
CA ASP A 74 -3.83 15.42 6.82
C ASP A 74 -4.26 13.97 6.84
N ALA A 75 -5.23 13.66 7.68
CA ALA A 75 -5.63 12.29 7.93
C ALA A 75 -7.14 12.12 8.08
N ALA A 76 -7.62 11.02 7.50
CA ALA A 76 -8.89 10.40 7.83
C ALA A 76 -8.60 9.13 8.62
N GLN A 77 -8.90 9.14 9.91
CA GLN A 77 -8.63 8.04 10.83
C GLN A 77 -9.94 7.45 11.34
N GLN A 78 -10.09 6.13 11.30
CA GLN A 78 -11.25 5.44 11.86
C GLN A 78 -11.43 5.75 13.36
N ASN A 79 -12.65 6.05 13.79
CA ASN A 79 -13.00 6.49 15.16
C ASN A 79 -12.78 5.41 16.21
N GLY A 80 -13.07 4.17 15.84
CA GLY A 80 -12.89 3.00 16.69
C GLY A 80 -12.29 1.89 15.85
N GLY A 81 -11.18 1.34 16.32
CA GLY A 81 -10.55 0.20 15.68
C GLY A 81 -11.42 -1.04 15.77
N GLN A 82 -10.96 -2.11 15.13
CA GLN A 82 -11.60 -3.41 15.17
C GLN A 82 -10.57 -4.50 14.89
N ASN A 83 -10.83 -5.71 15.35
CA ASN A 83 -10.00 -6.85 14.99
C ASN A 83 -10.07 -7.09 13.47
N ALA A 84 -8.94 -6.91 12.80
CA ALA A 84 -8.83 -7.07 11.37
C ALA A 84 -7.55 -7.81 10.99
N THR A 85 -7.61 -8.38 9.81
CA THR A 85 -6.60 -9.20 9.15
C THR A 85 -6.16 -8.56 7.83
N GLY A 86 -6.80 -7.47 7.40
CA GLY A 86 -6.57 -6.85 6.12
C GLY A 86 -7.44 -5.62 5.90
N LEU A 87 -7.21 -4.95 4.77
CA LEU A 87 -8.02 -3.84 4.30
C LEU A 87 -8.29 -3.96 2.80
N GLN A 88 -9.37 -3.33 2.36
CA GLN A 88 -9.63 -3.02 0.96
C GLN A 88 -10.24 -1.63 0.81
N PHE A 89 -9.90 -0.92 -0.25
CA PHE A 89 -10.61 0.28 -0.67
C PHE A 89 -10.55 0.40 -2.20
N TYR A 90 -11.57 1.07 -2.76
CA TYR A 90 -11.52 1.56 -4.12
C TYR A 90 -11.06 3.01 -4.09
N GLY A 91 -10.09 3.40 -4.90
CA GLY A 91 -9.55 4.74 -4.79
C GLY A 91 -8.38 5.00 -5.69
N CYS A 92 -7.75 6.15 -5.51
CA CYS A 92 -6.57 6.55 -6.27
C CYS A 92 -5.61 7.34 -5.38
N PHE A 93 -4.33 7.25 -5.70
CA PHE A 93 -3.28 8.11 -5.17
C PHE A 93 -2.91 9.12 -6.25
N LYS A 94 -3.60 10.27 -6.28
CA LYS A 94 -3.32 11.35 -7.24
C LYS A 94 -2.07 12.07 -6.78
N GLY A 95 -1.00 11.93 -7.56
CA GLY A 95 0.31 12.49 -7.22
C GLY A 95 1.14 12.83 -8.45
N GLY A 96 2.23 13.55 -8.20
CA GLY A 96 3.29 13.81 -9.17
C GLY A 96 4.64 13.85 -8.47
N SER A 97 5.71 14.13 -9.20
CA SER A 97 7.08 14.20 -8.68
C SER A 97 7.44 15.62 -8.19
N SER A 98 6.60 16.22 -7.34
CA SER A 98 6.77 17.61 -6.93
C SER A 98 7.45 17.79 -5.57
N ALA A 99 7.65 16.70 -4.81
CA ALA A 99 8.27 16.76 -3.49
C ALA A 99 9.79 16.70 -3.54
N ASN A 100 10.44 17.34 -2.57
CA ASN A 100 11.91 17.32 -2.42
C ASN A 100 12.43 16.10 -1.65
N SER A 101 11.54 15.33 -1.02
CA SER A 101 11.92 14.25 -0.10
C SER A 101 11.09 13.00 -0.35
N SER A 102 11.75 11.84 -0.27
CA SER A 102 11.10 10.52 -0.30
C SER A 102 10.25 10.22 0.94
N ALA A 103 10.34 11.04 1.98
CA ALA A 103 9.43 11.00 3.12
C ALA A 103 8.09 11.69 2.81
N SER A 104 7.98 12.45 1.71
CA SER A 104 6.70 13.02 1.31
C SER A 104 5.88 11.94 0.61
N GLU A 105 4.73 11.63 1.16
CA GLU A 105 3.96 10.45 0.78
C GLU A 105 2.46 10.64 0.97
N GLN A 106 1.72 9.77 0.31
CA GLN A 106 0.31 9.50 0.54
C GLN A 106 0.18 8.04 0.94
N ALA A 107 -0.55 7.73 2.02
CA ALA A 107 -0.67 6.37 2.51
C ALA A 107 -2.11 6.01 2.87
N VAL A 108 -2.49 4.77 2.59
CA VAL A 108 -3.74 4.15 3.06
C VAL A 108 -3.41 2.80 3.67
N PHE A 109 -3.70 2.63 4.95
CA PHE A 109 -3.25 1.49 5.73
C PHE A 109 -4.17 1.17 6.89
N VAL A 110 -3.91 0.03 7.53
CA VAL A 110 -4.41 -0.27 8.87
C VAL A 110 -3.26 -0.33 9.85
N CYS A 111 -3.44 0.23 11.05
CA CYS A 111 -2.44 0.23 12.12
C CYS A 111 -3.06 -0.04 13.49
N ASP A 112 -2.28 -0.63 14.40
CA ASP A 112 -2.74 -0.99 15.76
C ASP A 112 -2.45 0.12 16.80
N ASN A 113 -1.70 1.15 16.41
CA ASN A 113 -1.33 2.27 17.28
C ASN A 113 -1.38 3.61 16.55
N VAL A 114 -2.55 4.25 16.58
CA VAL A 114 -2.80 5.62 16.07
C VAL A 114 -2.33 6.74 17.01
N THR A 115 -1.75 6.39 18.17
CA THR A 115 -1.24 7.40 19.12
C THR A 115 0.24 7.68 18.90
N GLN A 116 1.03 6.62 18.69
CA GLN A 116 2.49 6.73 18.55
C GLN A 116 3.00 6.39 17.15
N TRP A 117 2.15 5.85 16.26
CA TRP A 117 2.50 5.52 14.86
C TRP A 117 3.75 4.63 14.72
N ASN A 118 3.99 3.78 15.73
CA ASN A 118 5.16 2.89 15.82
C ASN A 118 4.75 1.41 15.93
N GLY A 119 3.50 1.12 15.60
CA GLY A 119 2.89 -0.20 15.72
C GLY A 119 3.05 -1.09 14.48
N ASN A 120 2.24 -2.13 14.39
CA ASN A 120 2.13 -2.95 13.19
C ASN A 120 1.24 -2.23 12.18
N GLU A 121 1.77 -1.96 10.99
CA GLU A 121 1.03 -1.34 9.90
C GLU A 121 1.14 -2.16 8.64
N MET A 122 0.05 -2.22 7.87
CA MET A 122 0.06 -2.77 6.52
C MET A 122 -0.83 -1.94 5.61
N GLY A 123 -0.34 -1.68 4.40
CA GLY A 123 -1.09 -0.86 3.47
C GLY A 123 -0.32 -0.47 2.23
N PHE A 124 -0.78 0.61 1.63
CA PHE A 124 -0.29 1.14 0.37
C PHE A 124 0.24 2.54 0.60
N VAL A 125 1.36 2.84 -0.04
CA VAL A 125 2.03 4.13 0.09
C VAL A 125 2.53 4.59 -1.26
N LYS A 126 2.35 5.86 -1.55
CA LYS A 126 2.86 6.51 -2.74
C LYS A 126 3.80 7.63 -2.36
N THR A 127 5.04 7.53 -2.79
CA THR A 127 6.04 8.57 -2.57
C THR A 127 5.90 9.68 -3.61
N LEU A 128 5.93 10.94 -3.16
CA LEU A 128 5.61 12.14 -3.95
C LEU A 128 6.84 12.80 -4.60
N ASN A 129 8.04 12.31 -4.29
CA ASN A 129 9.26 12.75 -4.97
C ASN A 129 9.48 11.98 -6.29
N ASP A 130 9.10 10.70 -6.34
CA ASP A 130 9.36 9.79 -7.46
C ASP A 130 8.07 9.20 -8.08
N ASN A 131 6.90 9.50 -7.51
CA ASN A 131 5.59 9.05 -7.99
C ASN A 131 5.44 7.52 -8.02
N VAL A 132 6.06 6.83 -7.05
CA VAL A 132 6.09 5.36 -6.96
C VAL A 132 5.07 4.85 -5.95
N LEU A 133 4.16 3.98 -6.39
CA LEU A 133 3.21 3.27 -5.53
C LEU A 133 3.82 1.95 -5.03
N LYS A 134 3.68 1.68 -3.74
CA LYS A 134 4.28 0.53 -3.03
C LYS A 134 3.23 -0.12 -2.13
N GLY A 135 3.32 -1.42 -1.95
CA GLY A 135 2.76 -2.09 -0.78
C GLY A 135 3.82 -2.09 0.32
N TYR A 136 3.43 -1.92 1.58
CA TYR A 136 4.38 -1.87 2.69
C TYR A 136 3.86 -2.55 3.97
N LEU A 137 4.83 -2.93 4.81
CA LEU A 137 4.65 -3.39 6.19
C LEU A 137 5.55 -2.59 7.11
N GLN A 138 5.01 -2.16 8.25
CA GLN A 138 5.76 -1.63 9.39
C GLN A 138 5.54 -2.53 10.61
N GLY A 139 6.56 -2.73 11.43
CA GLY A 139 6.43 -3.49 12.68
C GLY A 139 7.79 -3.84 13.29
N GLY A 140 7.90 -3.75 14.61
CA GLY A 140 9.15 -4.04 15.34
C GLY A 140 10.33 -3.15 14.93
N GLY A 141 10.05 -1.90 14.53
CA GLY A 141 11.06 -0.95 14.03
C GLY A 141 11.54 -1.20 12.60
N GLN A 142 10.94 -2.17 11.89
CA GLN A 142 11.24 -2.44 10.48
C GLN A 142 10.18 -1.84 9.57
N TYR A 143 10.63 -1.40 8.39
CA TYR A 143 9.80 -0.93 7.30
C TYR A 143 10.18 -1.68 6.03
N ILE A 144 9.26 -2.49 5.51
CA ILE A 144 9.47 -3.39 4.37
C ILE A 144 8.48 -3.00 3.29
N TYR A 145 8.94 -2.87 2.04
CA TYR A 145 8.06 -2.48 0.94
C TYR A 145 8.47 -3.15 -0.37
N GLN A 146 7.53 -3.18 -1.32
CA GLN A 146 7.78 -3.55 -2.70
C GLN A 146 6.97 -2.66 -3.64
N THR A 147 7.60 -2.23 -4.73
CA THR A 147 6.97 -1.40 -5.76
C THR A 147 5.86 -2.15 -6.49
N ILE A 148 4.72 -1.49 -6.64
CA ILE A 148 3.56 -1.95 -7.41
C ILE A 148 3.59 -1.34 -8.82
N SER A 149 3.69 0.00 -8.88
CA SER A 149 3.67 0.77 -10.12
C SER A 149 4.38 2.10 -9.96
N VAL A 150 4.66 2.76 -11.09
CA VAL A 150 5.29 4.09 -11.16
C VAL A 150 4.42 4.96 -12.06
N ASN A 151 4.23 6.22 -11.68
CA ASN A 151 3.40 7.19 -12.41
C ASN A 151 1.92 6.80 -12.53
N ASP A 152 1.41 6.07 -11.56
CA ASP A 152 0.04 5.58 -11.55
C ASP A 152 -0.88 6.47 -10.71
N ASN A 153 -1.74 7.23 -11.37
CA ASN A 153 -2.77 8.07 -10.75
C ASN A 153 -4.18 7.50 -10.95
N GLY A 154 -4.28 6.24 -11.40
CA GLY A 154 -5.52 5.57 -11.74
C GLY A 154 -6.35 5.21 -10.51
N TYR A 155 -7.62 4.93 -10.76
CA TYR A 155 -8.50 4.33 -9.77
C TYR A 155 -8.38 2.82 -9.80
N HIS A 156 -8.14 2.23 -8.63
CA HIS A 156 -7.99 0.80 -8.46
C HIS A 156 -8.72 0.31 -7.21
N THR A 157 -8.97 -1.00 -7.16
CA THR A 157 -9.30 -1.69 -5.92
C THR A 157 -8.01 -2.20 -5.29
N PHE A 158 -7.57 -1.54 -4.21
CA PHE A 158 -6.40 -1.94 -3.44
C PHE A 158 -6.83 -2.86 -2.31
N LYS A 159 -6.12 -3.98 -2.13
CA LYS A 159 -6.36 -4.90 -1.01
C LYS A 159 -5.06 -5.46 -0.46
N CYS A 160 -4.89 -5.44 0.85
CA CYS A 160 -3.85 -6.21 1.53
C CYS A 160 -4.46 -7.09 2.62
N GLN A 161 -3.89 -8.28 2.83
CA GLN A 161 -4.47 -9.31 3.68
C GLN A 161 -3.39 -10.18 4.33
N ALA A 162 -3.31 -10.13 5.66
CA ALA A 162 -2.48 -11.00 6.47
C ALA A 162 -2.97 -12.46 6.43
N LYS A 163 -2.02 -13.39 6.44
CA LYS A 163 -2.29 -14.82 6.36
C LYS A 163 -2.53 -15.42 7.75
N SER A 164 -3.53 -16.28 7.88
CA SER A 164 -3.82 -16.98 9.16
C SER A 164 -2.77 -18.03 9.50
N ASN A 165 -2.17 -18.67 8.49
CA ASN A 165 -1.13 -19.70 8.66
C ASN A 165 0.28 -19.13 8.82
N ASN A 166 0.48 -17.83 8.58
CA ASN A 166 1.70 -17.11 8.89
C ASN A 166 1.39 -15.63 9.12
N THR A 167 1.26 -15.26 10.38
CA THR A 167 0.79 -13.92 10.78
C THR A 167 1.82 -12.81 10.53
N HIS A 168 3.03 -13.17 10.08
CA HIS A 168 4.08 -12.24 9.64
C HIS A 168 4.00 -11.88 8.15
N GLN A 169 3.09 -12.52 7.41
CA GLN A 169 2.95 -12.38 5.96
C GLN A 169 1.66 -11.69 5.58
N VAL A 170 1.75 -10.80 4.58
CA VAL A 170 0.63 -10.05 4.02
C VAL A 170 0.68 -10.12 2.50
N ASP A 171 -0.41 -10.56 1.89
CA ASP A 171 -0.60 -10.59 0.45
C ASP A 171 -1.18 -9.27 -0.05
N PHE A 172 -0.67 -8.76 -1.17
CA PHE A 172 -1.09 -7.52 -1.79
C PHE A 172 -1.74 -7.76 -3.15
N TYR A 173 -2.85 -7.08 -3.40
CA TYR A 173 -3.65 -7.17 -4.61
C TYR A 173 -4.02 -5.77 -5.12
N VAL A 174 -4.09 -5.64 -6.44
CA VAL A 174 -4.64 -4.47 -7.13
C VAL A 174 -5.60 -4.97 -8.20
N ASP A 175 -6.83 -4.46 -8.20
CA ASP A 175 -7.92 -4.87 -9.08
C ASP A 175 -8.17 -6.38 -9.04
N GLY A 176 -8.12 -6.95 -7.83
CA GLY A 176 -8.26 -8.39 -7.60
C GLY A 176 -7.08 -9.23 -8.07
N THR A 177 -6.08 -8.63 -8.71
CA THR A 177 -4.87 -9.32 -9.19
C THR A 177 -3.81 -9.32 -8.12
N TYR A 178 -3.35 -10.51 -7.72
CA TYR A 178 -2.22 -10.68 -6.81
C TYR A 178 -0.96 -10.01 -7.36
N LYS A 179 -0.21 -9.33 -6.50
CA LYS A 179 1.06 -8.66 -6.85
C LYS A 179 2.25 -9.35 -6.20
N PHE A 180 2.22 -9.48 -4.88
CA PHE A 180 3.30 -10.07 -4.09
C PHE A 180 2.86 -10.31 -2.64
N THR A 181 3.67 -11.05 -1.89
CA THR A 181 3.61 -11.21 -0.44
C THR A 181 4.80 -10.49 0.18
N LEU A 182 4.57 -9.67 1.22
CA LEU A 182 5.63 -9.17 2.09
C LEU A 182 5.69 -9.98 3.38
N THR A 183 6.90 -10.14 3.93
CA THR A 183 7.12 -10.83 5.21
C THR A 183 7.89 -9.90 6.15
N ASN A 184 7.34 -9.60 7.32
CA ASN A 184 8.06 -8.94 8.41
C ASN A 184 8.00 -9.81 9.68
N ASN A 185 9.09 -10.52 9.97
CA ASN A 185 9.19 -11.40 11.13
C ASN A 185 9.20 -10.64 12.47
N SER A 186 9.34 -9.31 12.45
CA SER A 186 9.35 -8.46 13.63
C SER A 186 7.96 -7.93 14.02
N GLY A 187 6.94 -8.16 13.16
CA GLY A 187 5.56 -7.71 13.39
C GLY A 187 4.55 -8.86 13.29
N ASN A 188 3.35 -8.67 13.81
CA ASN A 188 2.22 -9.59 13.62
C ASN A 188 1.09 -8.78 12.97
N TYR A 189 0.47 -9.31 11.92
CA TYR A 189 -0.53 -8.58 11.12
C TYR A 189 -1.92 -9.22 11.13
N TYR A 190 -2.07 -10.35 11.83
CA TYR A 190 -3.29 -11.13 11.76
C TYR A 190 -4.16 -10.90 12.99
N ASN A 191 -5.38 -10.41 12.76
CA ASN A 191 -6.44 -10.28 13.76
C ASN A 191 -6.05 -9.36 14.93
N ASN A 192 -5.31 -8.29 14.63
CA ASN A 192 -5.02 -7.21 15.57
C ASN A 192 -6.14 -6.18 15.62
N TRP A 193 -6.21 -5.45 16.72
CA TRP A 193 -7.11 -4.31 16.85
C TRP A 193 -6.61 -3.14 16.01
N TYR A 194 -7.16 -3.01 14.80
CA TYR A 194 -6.70 -2.11 13.77
C TYR A 194 -7.64 -0.93 13.53
N TYR A 195 -7.04 0.22 13.26
CA TYR A 195 -7.70 1.43 12.78
C TYR A 195 -7.39 1.60 11.30
N PHE A 196 -8.40 1.84 10.47
CA PHE A 196 -8.21 2.23 9.07
C PHE A 196 -7.79 3.70 9.00
N VAL A 197 -6.73 3.99 8.25
CA VAL A 197 -6.17 5.34 8.11
C VAL A 197 -5.88 5.64 6.64
N GLY A 198 -6.30 6.81 6.17
CA GLY A 198 -5.72 7.46 5.00
C GLY A 198 -5.05 8.74 5.44
N THR A 199 -3.77 8.94 5.10
CA THR A 199 -2.98 10.09 5.52
C THR A 199 -2.02 10.56 4.44
N ASN A 200 -1.45 11.74 4.62
CA ASN A 200 -0.31 12.19 3.84
C ASN A 200 0.77 12.80 4.74
N HIS A 201 1.98 12.90 4.18
CA HIS A 201 3.08 13.67 4.75
C HIS A 201 3.68 14.57 3.66
N TRP A 202 3.87 15.86 3.95
CA TRP A 202 4.54 16.78 3.03
C TRP A 202 5.79 17.42 3.65
N TYR A 203 6.96 17.14 3.06
CA TYR A 203 8.25 17.66 3.50
C TYR A 203 8.84 18.69 2.52
N GLY A 204 7.98 19.42 1.81
CA GLY A 204 8.36 20.53 0.92
C GLY A 204 8.63 20.11 -0.53
N GLY A 205 8.67 21.10 -1.41
CA GLY A 205 8.73 20.92 -2.86
C GLY A 205 7.96 22.03 -3.59
N ASN A 206 7.62 21.77 -4.85
CA ASN A 206 6.69 22.61 -5.61
C ASN A 206 5.25 22.39 -5.12
N SER A 207 4.34 23.32 -5.43
CA SER A 207 2.93 23.27 -4.97
C SER A 207 2.29 21.88 -5.14
N PRO A 208 1.76 21.25 -4.07
CA PRO A 208 1.13 19.94 -4.14
C PRO A 208 -0.33 20.00 -4.63
N THR A 209 -0.73 21.09 -5.28
CA THR A 209 -2.08 21.29 -5.80
C THR A 209 -2.54 20.12 -6.67
N GLY A 210 -3.70 19.55 -6.33
CA GLY A 210 -4.28 18.41 -7.05
C GLY A 210 -3.74 17.05 -6.61
N GLN A 211 -2.77 17.02 -5.69
CA GLN A 211 -2.33 15.78 -5.06
C GLN A 211 -3.27 15.43 -3.91
N GLN A 212 -3.85 14.24 -3.98
CA GLN A 212 -4.78 13.76 -2.96
C GLN A 212 -4.93 12.24 -3.04
N ILE A 213 -5.38 11.67 -1.94
CA ILE A 213 -5.94 10.33 -1.89
C ILE A 213 -7.45 10.47 -1.99
N GLU A 214 -8.08 9.62 -2.79
CA GLU A 214 -9.51 9.38 -2.65
C GLU A 214 -9.75 7.94 -2.28
N MET A 215 -10.57 7.71 -1.25
CA MET A 215 -10.87 6.39 -0.70
C MET A 215 -12.37 6.19 -0.66
N TYR A 216 -12.85 5.15 -1.32
CA TYR A 216 -14.24 4.73 -1.40
C TYR A 216 -14.34 3.25 -1.01
N ASN A 217 -15.54 2.78 -0.64
CA ASN A 217 -15.79 1.36 -0.34
C ASN A 217 -14.77 0.75 0.66
N MET A 218 -14.34 1.56 1.65
CA MET A 218 -13.33 1.17 2.63
C MET A 218 -13.84 -0.01 3.45
N THR A 219 -13.07 -1.07 3.55
CA THR A 219 -13.45 -2.32 4.19
C THR A 219 -12.26 -2.90 4.93
N THR A 220 -12.51 -3.58 6.04
CA THR A 220 -11.54 -4.43 6.73
C THR A 220 -12.00 -5.88 6.69
N PHE A 221 -11.08 -6.83 6.87
CA PHE A 221 -11.37 -8.27 6.89
C PHE A 221 -11.18 -8.82 8.30
#